data_AF-A0A3B8Q6L7-F1
#
_entry.id   AF-A0A3B8Q6L7-F1
#
_cell.length_a   1.000
_cell.length_b   1.000
_cell.length_c   1.000
_cell.angle_alpha   90.00
_cell.angle_beta   90.00
_cell.angle_gamma   90.00
#
_symmetry.space_group_name_H-M   'P 1'
#
loop_
_entity.id
_entity.type
_entity.pdbx_description
1 polymer ?
#
loop_
_entity_poly.entity_id
_entity_poly.type
_entity_poly.pdbx_seq_one_letter_code
_entity_poly.pdbx_strand_id
1 'polypeptide(L)'
;MSKLNLRNITNNFQDVRLASLASWKQASEITPRDHGGPYVILQEGYDPEDPKVTPDEFVLGRSGKWLSLSHFYRLPVQERRTEFVFGTAAEIMEMMGSLTPKVQIIRPGAPANAVAATADADEMATALQAAKEQPPAAS
;
A
#
# COMPACT_ATOMS: atom_id res chain seq x y z
N MET A 1 20.43 -11.16 4.60
CA MET A 1 19.37 -11.78 3.79
C MET A 1 18.22 -12.15 4.71
N SER A 2 17.19 -11.33 4.76
CA SER A 2 16.02 -11.56 5.60
C SER A 2 15.28 -12.79 5.07
N LYS A 3 15.03 -13.78 5.94
CA LYS A 3 14.25 -14.97 5.60
C LYS A 3 12.89 -14.50 5.09
N LEU A 4 12.67 -14.58 3.77
CA LEU A 4 11.35 -14.45 3.15
C LEU A 4 10.47 -15.54 3.76
N ASN A 5 9.75 -15.20 4.83
CA ASN A 5 8.62 -16.00 5.29
C ASN A 5 7.53 -15.82 4.25
N LEU A 6 7.66 -16.53 3.11
CA LEU A 6 6.64 -16.63 2.07
C LEU A 6 5.38 -17.20 2.72
N ARG A 7 4.49 -16.29 3.12
CA ARG A 7 3.17 -16.59 3.67
C ARG A 7 2.12 -15.95 2.75
N ASN A 8 0.92 -16.51 2.77
CA ASN A 8 -0.24 -15.87 2.18
C ASN A 8 -0.38 -14.46 2.77
N ILE A 9 -0.80 -13.49 1.97
CA ILE A 9 -1.27 -12.24 2.55
C ILE A 9 -2.50 -12.47 3.42
N THR A 10 -2.76 -11.59 4.38
CA THR A 10 -3.78 -11.77 5.42
C THR A 10 -4.34 -10.43 5.85
N ASN A 11 -5.62 -10.38 6.26
CA ASN A 11 -6.21 -9.16 6.84
C ASN A 11 -5.87 -8.94 8.33
N ASN A 12 -4.79 -9.56 8.82
CA ASN A 12 -4.33 -9.42 10.19
C ASN A 12 -3.38 -8.21 10.30
N PHE A 13 -3.67 -7.31 11.24
CA PHE A 13 -2.87 -6.10 11.48
C PHE A 13 -1.43 -6.38 11.92
N GLN A 14 -1.13 -7.58 12.44
CA GLN A 14 0.24 -7.95 12.81
C GLN A 14 1.10 -8.34 11.61
N ASP A 15 0.48 -8.62 10.46
CA ASP A 15 1.16 -9.07 9.25
C ASP A 15 1.41 -7.92 8.26
N VAL A 16 0.91 -6.72 8.54
CA VAL A 16 1.06 -5.53 7.69
C VAL A 16 2.11 -4.57 8.24
N ARG A 17 2.70 -3.78 7.34
CA ARG A 17 3.62 -2.68 7.67
C ARG A 17 3.03 -1.35 7.19
N LEU A 18 3.27 -0.29 7.94
CA LEU A 18 2.90 1.08 7.53
C LEU A 18 4.11 1.75 6.91
N ALA A 19 4.01 2.14 5.64
CA ALA A 19 5.00 2.99 4.99
C ALA A 19 4.55 4.45 5.10
N SER A 20 5.39 5.30 5.69
CA SER A 20 5.16 6.73 5.76
C SER A 20 5.48 7.39 4.42
N LEU A 21 4.53 8.17 3.90
CA LEU A 21 4.72 9.05 2.76
C LEU A 21 4.96 10.50 3.21
N ALA A 22 5.43 10.74 4.44
CA ALA A 22 5.65 12.10 4.95
C ALA A 22 6.66 12.93 4.11
N SER A 23 7.57 12.25 3.40
CA SER A 23 8.55 12.86 2.49
C SER A 23 7.98 13.23 1.11
N TRP A 24 6.75 12.79 0.79
CA TRP A 24 6.08 13.13 -0.45
C TRP A 24 5.59 14.58 -0.42
N LYS A 25 5.91 15.40 -1.43
CA LYS A 25 5.60 16.85 -1.41
C LYS A 25 4.10 17.15 -1.25
N GLN A 26 3.23 16.36 -1.86
CA GLN A 26 1.77 16.54 -1.77
C GLN A 26 1.17 15.91 -0.51
N ALA A 27 1.98 15.32 0.39
CA ALA A 27 1.54 14.79 1.67
C ALA A 27 0.78 15.83 2.50
N SER A 28 1.19 17.11 2.43
CA SER A 28 0.56 18.22 3.16
C SER A 28 -0.87 18.51 2.70
N GLU A 29 -1.26 18.07 1.50
CA GLU A 29 -2.61 18.26 0.99
C GLU A 29 -3.60 17.22 1.57
N ILE A 30 -3.11 16.18 2.23
CA ILE A 30 -3.97 15.20 2.91
C ILE A 30 -4.34 15.78 4.28
N THR A 31 -5.64 15.92 4.52
CA THR A 31 -6.18 16.39 5.80
C THR A 31 -7.45 15.59 6.08
N PRO A 32 -7.61 15.02 7.29
CA PRO A 32 -6.69 15.05 8.43
C PRO A 32 -5.40 14.22 8.22
N ARG A 33 -4.29 14.60 8.89
CA ARG A 33 -2.99 13.93 8.77
C ARG A 33 -2.21 13.90 10.09
N ASP A 34 -1.63 12.75 10.42
CA ASP A 34 -0.70 12.62 11.55
C ASP A 34 0.68 13.19 11.24
N HIS A 35 1.48 13.48 12.26
CA HIS A 35 2.84 14.00 12.08
C HIS A 35 3.75 13.06 11.24
N GLY A 36 3.54 11.74 11.35
CA GLY A 36 4.24 10.73 10.55
C GLY A 36 3.53 10.32 9.26
N GLY A 37 2.34 10.87 8.99
CA GLY A 37 1.51 10.51 7.83
C GLY A 37 1.78 11.38 6.60
N PRO A 38 1.12 11.10 5.47
CA PRO A 38 0.12 10.05 5.30
C PRO A 38 0.80 8.68 5.14
N TYR A 39 0.03 7.60 5.23
CA TYR A 39 0.53 6.24 5.27
C TYR A 39 -0.04 5.38 4.14
N VAL A 40 0.73 4.38 3.73
CA VAL A 40 0.28 3.26 2.89
C VAL A 40 0.48 1.97 3.67
N ILE A 41 -0.52 1.09 3.62
CA ILE A 41 -0.44 -0.23 4.25
C ILE A 41 0.15 -1.19 3.22
N LEU A 42 1.23 -1.86 3.59
CA LEU A 42 1.95 -2.82 2.78
C LEU A 42 1.97 -4.20 3.44
N GLN A 43 1.98 -5.25 2.63
CA GLN A 43 2.30 -6.60 3.08
C GLN A 43 3.09 -7.33 2.00
N GLU A 44 4.14 -8.03 2.40
CA GLU A 44 4.87 -8.95 1.52
C GLU A 44 4.26 -10.35 1.65
N GLY A 45 4.07 -11.05 0.53
CA GLY A 45 3.49 -12.38 0.54
C GLY A 45 3.16 -12.85 -0.87
N TYR A 46 2.23 -13.77 -0.98
CA TYR A 46 1.67 -14.19 -2.27
C TYR A 46 0.14 -14.19 -2.22
N ASP A 47 -0.49 -14.12 -3.40
CA ASP A 47 -1.93 -14.27 -3.55
C ASP A 47 -2.31 -15.71 -3.14
N PRO A 48 -3.17 -15.92 -2.13
CA PRO A 48 -3.58 -17.27 -1.69
C PRO A 48 -4.29 -18.08 -2.78
N GLU A 49 -4.78 -17.43 -3.83
CA GLU A 49 -5.39 -18.06 -4.99
C GLU A 49 -4.43 -18.13 -6.21
N ASP A 50 -3.19 -17.61 -6.13
CA ASP A 50 -2.19 -17.78 -7.19
C ASP A 50 -1.58 -19.18 -7.12
N PRO A 51 -1.82 -20.06 -8.12
CA PRO A 51 -1.27 -21.41 -8.13
C PRO A 51 0.26 -21.43 -8.26
N LYS A 52 0.88 -20.31 -8.69
CA LYS A 52 2.33 -20.20 -8.85
C LYS A 52 3.04 -19.77 -7.57
N VAL A 53 2.31 -19.30 -6.56
CA VAL A 53 2.90 -18.83 -5.28
C VAL A 53 3.95 -17.76 -5.56
N THR A 54 3.61 -16.80 -6.42
CA THR A 54 4.55 -15.74 -6.82
C THR A 54 4.70 -14.74 -5.67
N PRO A 55 5.90 -14.57 -5.08
CA PRO A 55 6.10 -13.54 -4.07
C PRO A 55 5.95 -12.16 -4.70
N ASP A 56 5.16 -11.32 -4.07
CA ASP A 56 4.93 -9.93 -4.46
C ASP A 56 4.68 -9.08 -3.19
N GLU A 57 4.57 -7.78 -3.40
CA GLU A 57 4.16 -6.83 -2.37
C GLU A 57 2.78 -6.32 -2.71
N PHE A 58 1.94 -6.17 -1.70
CA PHE A 58 0.57 -5.73 -1.86
C PHE A 58 0.32 -4.47 -1.03
N VAL A 59 -0.46 -3.55 -1.59
CA VAL A 59 -1.02 -2.39 -0.91
C VAL A 59 -2.48 -2.67 -0.57
N LEU A 60 -2.92 -2.28 0.62
CA LEU A 60 -4.32 -2.39 1.01
C LEU A 60 -5.05 -1.06 0.81
N GLY A 61 -6.15 -1.10 0.06
CA GLY A 61 -7.02 0.06 -0.16
C GLY A 61 -8.10 0.22 0.91
N ARG A 62 -8.71 1.40 0.96
CA ARG A 62 -9.85 1.76 1.81
C ARG A 62 -11.06 0.84 1.58
N SER A 63 -11.21 0.28 0.38
CA SER A 63 -12.21 -0.75 0.08
C SER A 63 -11.97 -2.09 0.76
N GLY A 64 -10.87 -2.24 1.50
CA GLY A 64 -10.47 -3.50 2.15
C GLY A 64 -9.95 -4.56 1.18
N LYS A 65 -9.53 -4.12 -0.01
CA LYS A 65 -8.99 -4.99 -1.05
C LYS A 65 -7.50 -4.72 -1.28
N TRP A 66 -6.78 -5.79 -1.53
CA TRP A 66 -5.34 -5.77 -1.79
C TRP A 66 -5.07 -5.57 -3.28
N LEU A 67 -4.06 -4.78 -3.62
CA LEU A 67 -3.58 -4.59 -4.98
C LEU A 67 -2.07 -4.83 -4.98
N SER A 68 -1.54 -5.53 -5.98
CA SER A 68 -0.09 -5.67 -6.09
C SER A 68 0.57 -4.32 -6.32
N LEU A 69 1.72 -4.12 -5.69
CA LEU A 69 2.47 -2.88 -5.70
C LEU A 69 2.88 -2.49 -7.14
N SER A 70 3.19 -3.48 -7.97
CA SER A 70 3.43 -3.30 -9.40
C SER A 70 2.24 -2.66 -10.14
N HIS A 71 1.01 -2.99 -9.76
CA HIS A 71 -0.20 -2.37 -10.33
C HIS A 71 -0.52 -1.03 -9.68
N PHE A 72 -0.25 -0.87 -8.39
CA PHE A 72 -0.35 0.42 -7.72
C PHE A 72 0.45 1.51 -8.45
N TYR A 73 1.69 1.21 -8.87
CA TYR A 73 2.52 2.15 -9.65
C TYR A 73 2.02 2.45 -11.07
N ARG A 74 0.98 1.76 -11.56
CA ARG A 74 0.37 2.02 -12.86
C ARG A 74 -0.91 2.87 -12.77
N LEU A 75 -1.50 3.00 -11.58
CA LEU A 75 -2.71 3.80 -11.38
C LEU A 75 -2.40 5.30 -11.45
N PRO A 76 -3.35 6.17 -11.81
CA PRO A 76 -3.21 7.62 -11.64
C PRO A 76 -3.00 8.01 -10.17
N VAL A 77 -2.23 9.07 -9.90
CA VAL A 77 -1.93 9.55 -8.53
C VAL A 77 -3.19 9.84 -7.73
N GLN A 78 -4.20 10.45 -8.37
CA GLN A 78 -5.46 10.78 -7.72
C GLN A 78 -6.20 9.52 -7.25
N GLU A 79 -6.19 8.46 -8.05
CA GLU A 79 -6.78 7.17 -7.66
C GLU A 79 -5.97 6.50 -6.54
N ARG A 80 -4.63 6.49 -6.66
CA ARG A 80 -3.74 5.98 -5.60
C ARG A 80 -4.00 6.68 -4.27
N ARG A 81 -4.06 8.01 -4.29
CA ARG A 81 -4.28 8.86 -3.12
C ARG A 81 -5.67 8.63 -2.51
N THR A 82 -6.68 8.52 -3.36
CA THR A 82 -8.08 8.37 -2.91
C THR A 82 -8.33 6.99 -2.33
N GLU A 83 -7.71 5.95 -2.88
CA GLU A 83 -8.01 4.57 -2.47
C GLU A 83 -6.98 3.99 -1.48
N PHE A 84 -5.69 4.30 -1.60
CA PHE A 84 -4.62 3.58 -0.89
C PHE A 84 -3.81 4.44 0.07
N VAL A 85 -4.05 5.74 0.13
CA VAL A 85 -3.32 6.66 1.02
C VAL A 85 -4.21 7.10 2.18
N PHE A 86 -3.78 6.76 3.39
CA PHE A 86 -4.48 7.04 4.64
C PHE A 86 -3.86 8.26 5.32
N GLY A 87 -4.69 9.17 5.80
CA GLY A 87 -4.20 10.39 6.45
C GLY A 87 -3.63 10.13 7.84
N THR A 88 -4.29 9.24 8.59
CA THR A 88 -3.99 8.97 10.00
C THR A 88 -3.88 7.48 10.29
N ALA A 89 -3.12 7.13 11.32
CA ALA A 89 -3.05 5.76 11.82
C ALA A 89 -4.37 5.30 12.45
N ALA A 90 -5.17 6.23 12.99
CA ALA A 90 -6.50 5.93 13.51
C ALA A 90 -7.44 5.43 12.39
N GLU A 91 -7.44 6.10 11.24
CA GLU A 91 -8.19 5.67 10.04
C GLU A 91 -7.79 4.26 9.60
N ILE A 92 -6.49 3.96 9.65
CA ILE A 92 -5.98 2.63 9.32
C ILE A 92 -6.49 1.58 10.31
N MET A 93 -6.42 1.85 11.61
CA MET A 93 -6.90 0.90 12.63
C MET A 93 -8.40 0.63 12.51
N GLU A 94 -9.21 1.66 12.24
CA GLU A 94 -10.64 1.51 12.01
C GLU A 94 -10.93 0.67 10.76
N MET A 95 -10.29 0.98 9.64
CA MET A 95 -10.44 0.23 8.40
C MET A 95 -10.02 -1.23 8.57
N MET A 96 -8.85 -1.49 9.19
CA MET A 96 -8.36 -2.84 9.46
C MET A 96 -9.31 -3.63 10.38
N GLY A 97 -9.92 -2.97 11.37
CA GLY A 97 -10.92 -3.57 12.25
C GLY A 97 -12.23 -3.95 11.55
N SER A 98 -12.53 -3.33 10.40
CA SER A 98 -13.71 -3.62 9.59
C SER A 98 -13.50 -4.75 8.56
N LEU A 99 -12.25 -5.22 8.38
CA LEU A 99 -11.93 -6.21 7.36
C LEU A 99 -12.51 -7.58 7.71
N THR A 100 -13.10 -8.22 6.71
CA THR A 100 -13.46 -9.64 6.82
C THR A 100 -12.21 -10.51 6.87
N PRO A 101 -12.23 -11.70 7.50
CA PRO A 101 -11.07 -12.61 7.53
C PRO A 101 -10.62 -13.09 6.14
N LYS A 102 -11.52 -13.07 5.15
CA LYS A 102 -11.22 -13.47 3.78
C LYS A 102 -10.53 -12.33 3.03
N VAL A 103 -9.31 -12.59 2.56
CA VAL A 103 -8.55 -11.70 1.70
C VAL A 103 -9.26 -11.53 0.35
N GLN A 104 -9.37 -10.29 -0.10
CA GLN A 104 -9.85 -9.95 -1.44
C GLN A 104 -8.75 -9.20 -2.18
N ILE A 105 -8.35 -9.71 -3.34
CA ILE A 105 -7.32 -9.08 -4.19
C ILE A 105 -8.00 -8.47 -5.42
N ILE A 106 -7.70 -7.21 -5.69
CA ILE A 106 -8.04 -6.54 -6.94
C ILE A 106 -7.17 -7.16 -8.03
N ARG A 107 -7.81 -7.95 -8.89
CA ARG A 107 -7.22 -8.43 -10.14
C ARG A 107 -7.60 -7.46 -11.23
N PRO A 108 -6.72 -6.53 -11.65
CA PRO A 108 -7.00 -5.71 -12.82
C PRO A 108 -7.11 -6.64 -14.04
N GLY A 109 -8.34 -6.89 -14.48
CA GLY A 109 -8.61 -7.58 -15.73
C GLY A 109 -8.38 -6.62 -16.89
N ALA A 110 -7.34 -6.88 -17.68
CA ALA A 110 -6.96 -6.11 -18.88
C ALA A 110 -6.55 -4.65 -18.60
N PRO A 111 -5.70 -4.03 -19.46
CA PRO A 111 -5.03 -2.79 -19.13
C PRO A 111 -6.05 -1.66 -19.14
N ALA A 112 -6.41 -1.15 -17.97
CA ALA A 112 -6.96 0.19 -17.87
C ALA A 112 -5.87 1.12 -18.43
N ASN A 113 -6.22 1.81 -19.52
CA ASN A 113 -5.40 2.76 -20.26
C ASN A 113 -4.37 3.42 -19.35
N ALA A 114 -3.09 3.07 -19.54
CA ALA A 114 -1.97 3.73 -18.89
C ALA A 114 -1.88 5.16 -19.44
N VAL A 115 -2.69 6.05 -18.88
CA VAL A 115 -2.43 7.49 -18.96
C VAL A 115 -1.08 7.70 -18.29
N ALA A 116 -0.14 8.25 -19.07
CA ALA A 116 1.25 8.43 -18.72
C ALA A 116 1.42 8.77 -17.24
N ALA A 117 2.25 7.98 -16.54
CA ALA A 117 2.72 8.31 -15.22
C ALA A 117 3.22 9.77 -15.26
N THR A 118 2.45 10.69 -14.70
CA THR A 118 2.88 12.08 -14.56
C THR A 118 4.03 12.12 -13.56
N ALA A 119 4.89 13.14 -13.62
CA ALA A 119 6.04 13.25 -12.72
C ALA A 119 5.66 13.10 -11.23
N ASP A 120 4.44 13.47 -10.86
CA ASP A 120 3.88 13.29 -9.51
C ASP A 120 3.72 11.82 -9.10
N ALA A 121 3.44 10.93 -10.07
CA ALA A 121 3.33 9.49 -9.86
C ALA A 121 4.68 8.86 -9.50
N ASP A 122 5.75 9.37 -10.10
CA ASP A 122 7.12 8.97 -9.79
C ASP A 122 7.54 9.52 -8.42
N GLU A 123 7.15 10.74 -8.03
CA GLU A 123 7.49 11.26 -6.69
C GLU A 123 6.81 10.47 -5.56
N MET A 124 5.53 10.12 -5.67
CA MET A 124 4.86 9.25 -4.68
C MET A 124 5.49 7.86 -4.66
N ALA A 125 5.79 7.29 -5.83
CA ALA A 125 6.44 5.99 -5.93
C ALA A 125 7.83 6.00 -5.28
N THR A 126 8.59 7.08 -5.50
CA THR A 126 9.90 7.32 -4.90
C THR A 126 9.81 7.44 -3.39
N ALA A 127 8.84 8.21 -2.87
CA ALA A 127 8.61 8.33 -1.44
C ALA A 127 8.27 6.98 -0.80
N LEU A 128 7.44 6.16 -1.46
CA LEU A 128 7.10 4.81 -0.99
C LEU A 128 8.31 3.87 -1.03
N GLN A 129 9.14 3.95 -2.07
CA GLN A 129 10.39 3.17 -2.14
C GLN A 129 11.36 3.57 -1.02
N ALA A 130 11.56 4.86 -0.81
CA ALA A 130 12.40 5.37 0.29
C ALA A 130 11.86 4.93 1.66
N ALA A 131 10.54 4.96 1.86
CA ALA A 131 9.89 4.51 3.09
C ALA A 131 10.06 3.01 3.35
N LYS A 132 10.22 2.19 2.29
CA LYS A 132 10.52 0.76 2.42
C LYS A 132 11.98 0.51 2.77
N GLU A 133 12.89 1.36 2.30
CA GLU A 133 14.33 1.26 2.56
C GLU A 133 14.73 1.82 3.92
N GLN A 134 13.93 2.73 4.50
CA GLN A 134 14.16 3.25 5.84
C GLN A 134 13.63 2.27 6.90
N PRO A 135 14.49 1.66 7.74
CA PRO A 135 14.03 0.95 8.92
C PRO A 135 13.31 1.94 9.85
N PRO A 136 12.33 1.48 10.67
CA PRO A 136 11.68 2.35 11.64
C PRO A 136 12.77 3.01 12.48
N ALA A 137 12.80 4.35 12.47
CA ALA A 137 13.74 5.11 13.27
C ALA A 137 13.56 4.69 14.73
N ALA A 138 14.52 3.93 15.25
CA ALA A 138 14.65 3.69 16.67
C ALA A 138 14.90 5.06 17.32
N SER A 139 13.91 5.55 18.06
CA SER A 139 14.05 6.67 18.99
C SER A 139 13.65 6.16 20.36
#